data_AF-A0A2D3RBZ2-F1
#
_entry.id   AF-A0A2D3RBZ2-F1
#
_cell.length_a   1.000
_cell.length_b   1.000
_cell.length_c   1.000
_cell.angle_alpha   90.00
_cell.angle_beta   90.00
_cell.angle_gamma   90.00
#
_symmetry.space_group_name_H-M   'P 1'
#
loop_
_entity.id
_entity.type
_entity.pdbx_description
1 polymer ?
#
loop_
_entity_poly.entity_id
_entity_poly.type
_entity_poly.pdbx_seq_one_letter_code
_entity_poly.pdbx_strand_id
1 'polypeptide(L)' 'MVAELSSAILGAELGLPVSHLDSHASYISHWLKLLKSDDRAMLTAAARAEEAASLLLRLGGKEPMSAQDSDAEFAEAA' A
#
# COMPACT_ATOMS: atom_id res chain seq x y z
N MET A 1 2.44 -4.27 -8.68
CA MET A 1 2.98 -4.20 -7.32
C MET A 1 2.73 -2.83 -6.72
N VAL A 2 3.38 -1.75 -7.20
CA VAL A 2 3.14 -0.38 -6.69
C VAL A 2 1.66 0.01 -6.68
N ALA A 3 0.97 -0.06 -7.83
CA ALA A 3 -0.45 0.31 -7.93
C ALA A 3 -1.37 -0.53 -7.03
N GLU A 4 -1.06 -1.82 -6.86
CA GLU A 4 -1.83 -2.75 -6.03
C GLU A 4 -1.65 -2.42 -4.54
N LEU A 5 -0.41 -2.12 -4.13
CA LEU A 5 -0.10 -1.63 -2.78
C LEU A 5 -0.76 -0.28 -2.52
N SER A 6 -0.71 0.67 -3.47
CA SER A 6 -1.38 1.96 -3.33
C SER A 6 -2.89 1.79 -3.22
N SER A 7 -3.50 0.90 -4.00
CA SER A 7 -4.93 0.61 -3.91
C SER A 7 -5.30 0.01 -2.55
N ALA A 8 -4.45 -0.85 -1.98
CA ALA A 8 -4.66 -1.42 -0.65
C ALA A 8 -4.54 -0.35 0.46
N ILE A 9 -3.52 0.52 0.39
CA ILE A 9 -3.35 1.65 1.32
C ILE A 9 -4.56 2.58 1.25
N LEU A 10 -4.96 2.99 0.04
CA LEU A 10 -6.15 3.82 -0.15
C LEU A 10 -7.43 3.14 0.33
N GLY A 11 -7.56 1.84 0.12
CA GLY A 11 -8.68 1.07 0.62
C GLY A 11 -8.79 1.16 2.14
N ALA A 12 -7.68 0.97 2.85
CA ALA A 12 -7.61 1.10 4.30
C ALA A 12 -7.95 2.53 4.77
N GLU A 13 -7.30 3.54 4.21
CA GLU A 13 -7.46 4.97 4.56
C GLU A 13 -8.88 5.51 4.30
N LEU A 14 -9.58 4.91 3.33
CA LEU A 14 -10.94 5.31 2.97
C LEU A 14 -12.02 4.43 3.62
N GLY A 15 -11.65 3.41 4.38
CA GLY A 15 -12.58 2.43 4.96
C GLY A 15 -13.31 1.60 3.91
N LEU A 16 -12.70 1.39 2.74
CA LEU A 16 -13.28 0.60 1.66
C LEU A 16 -13.12 -0.90 1.94
N PRO A 17 -14.14 -1.73 1.61
CA PRO A 17 -14.01 -3.17 1.70
C PRO A 17 -12.86 -3.67 0.82
N VAL A 18 -11.95 -4.47 1.39
CA VAL A 18 -10.78 -5.04 0.70
C VAL A 18 -11.17 -6.32 -0.10
N SER A 19 -12.46 -6.55 -0.34
CA SER A 19 -12.94 -7.78 -0.96
C SER A 19 -12.68 -7.80 -2.47
N HIS A 20 -11.96 -8.84 -2.91
CA HIS A 20 -11.80 -9.34 -4.28
C HIS A 20 -11.43 -8.30 -5.35
N LEU A 21 -10.15 -7.95 -5.41
CA LEU A 21 -9.52 -7.50 -6.65
C LEU A 21 -9.27 -8.74 -7.54
N ASP A 22 -10.28 -9.18 -8.28
CA ASP A 22 -10.08 -10.25 -9.25
C ASP A 22 -9.16 -9.76 -10.38
N SER A 23 -8.05 -10.48 -10.63
CA SER A 23 -6.98 -9.97 -11.51
C SER A 23 -5.57 -10.60 -11.41
N HIS A 24 -5.18 -11.33 -10.35
CA HIS A 24 -3.74 -11.31 -9.98
C HIS A 24 -2.78 -12.36 -10.59
N ALA A 25 -3.24 -13.41 -11.25
CA ALA A 25 -2.37 -14.54 -11.56
C ALA A 25 -1.26 -14.23 -12.59
N SER A 26 -1.53 -13.36 -13.56
CA SER A 26 -0.64 -13.13 -14.71
C SER A 26 0.63 -12.34 -14.36
N TYR A 27 0.60 -11.53 -13.30
CA TYR A 27 1.71 -10.65 -12.91
C TYR A 27 2.47 -11.10 -11.66
N ILE A 28 1.94 -12.06 -10.88
CA ILE A 28 2.67 -12.66 -9.75
C ILE A 28 3.99 -13.29 -10.20
N SER A 29 4.01 -14.01 -11.34
CA SER A 29 5.26 -14.60 -11.86
C SER A 29 6.32 -13.53 -12.17
N HIS A 30 5.90 -12.38 -12.69
CA HIS A 30 6.81 -11.27 -12.98
C HIS A 30 7.36 -10.64 -11.69
N TRP A 31 6.51 -10.40 -10.67
CA TRP A 31 6.97 -9.87 -9.39
C TRP A 31 7.90 -10.83 -8.67
N LEU A 32 7.63 -12.14 -8.72
CA LEU A 32 8.52 -13.15 -8.13
C LEU A 32 9.91 -13.16 -8.78
N LYS A 33 10.01 -12.91 -10.09
CA LYS A 33 11.31 -12.77 -10.76
C LYS A 33 12.04 -11.51 -10.29
N LEU A 34 11.33 -10.39 -10.21
CA LEU A 34 11.88 -9.11 -9.76
C LEU A 34 12.39 -9.20 -8.31
N LEU A 35 11.61 -9.81 -7.41
CA LEU A 35 11.98 -9.99 -6.00
C LEU A 35 13.17 -10.93 -5.80
N LYS A 36 13.36 -11.91 -6.70
CA LYS A 36 14.55 -12.78 -6.68
C LYS A 36 15.81 -12.09 -7.21
N SER A 37 15.66 -11.08 -8.06
CA SER A 37 16.79 -10.32 -8.62
C SER A 37 17.21 -9.14 -7.76
N ASP A 38 16.29 -8.62 -6.93
CA ASP A 38 16.51 -7.44 -6.09
C ASP A 38 15.70 -7.55 -4.80
N ASP A 39 16.38 -7.84 -3.70
CA ASP A 39 15.79 -7.94 -2.36
C ASP A 39 15.16 -6.63 -1.89
N ARG A 40 15.59 -5.49 -2.45
CA ARG A 40 15.07 -4.17 -2.10
C ARG A 40 13.86 -3.79 -2.94
N ALA A 41 13.54 -4.52 -4.01
CA ALA A 41 12.45 -4.20 -4.91
C ALA A 41 11.09 -4.10 -4.19
N MET A 42 10.88 -4.91 -3.13
CA MET A 42 9.68 -4.80 -2.30
C MET A 42 9.63 -3.48 -1.54
N LEU A 43 10.70 -3.11 -0.84
CA LEU A 43 10.78 -1.87 -0.06
C LEU A 43 10.68 -0.64 -0.96
N THR A 44 11.34 -0.67 -2.12
CA THR A 44 11.23 0.40 -3.12
C THR A 44 9.81 0.52 -3.66
N ALA A 45 9.14 -0.59 -3.97
CA ALA A 45 7.76 -0.55 -4.42
C ALA A 45 6.80 -0.05 -3.33
N ALA A 46 7.03 -0.42 -2.06
CA ALA A 46 6.26 0.07 -0.93
C ALA A 46 6.41 1.59 -0.74
N ALA A 47 7.64 2.11 -0.74
CA ALA A 47 7.89 3.55 -0.63
C ALA A 47 7.21 4.34 -1.78
N ARG A 48 7.30 3.83 -3.02
CA ARG A 48 6.59 4.44 -4.17
C ARG A 48 5.07 4.35 -4.03
N ALA A 49 4.56 3.27 -3.46
CA ALA A 49 3.13 3.09 -3.27
C ALA A 49 2.58 4.06 -2.22
N GLU A 50 3.32 4.28 -1.14
CA GLU A 50 3.03 5.25 -0.09
C GLU A 50 3.04 6.69 -0.64
N GLU A 51 4.08 7.08 -1.38
CA GLU A 51 4.16 8.38 -2.05
C GLU A 51 2.92 8.64 -2.94
N ALA A 52 2.53 7.64 -3.74
CA ALA A 52 1.38 7.73 -4.63
C ALA A 52 0.04 7.81 -3.87
N ALA A 53 -0.15 6.97 -2.84
CA ALA A 53 -1.36 6.99 -2.03
C ALA A 53 -1.50 8.32 -1.27
N SER A 54 -0.42 8.80 -0.64
CA SER A 54 -0.38 10.09 0.05
C SER A 54 -0.74 11.25 -0.88
N LEU A 55 -0.20 11.26 -2.11
CA LEU A 55 -0.58 12.26 -3.11
C LEU A 55 -2.08 12.22 -3.43
N LEU A 56 -2.64 11.03 -3.65
CA LEU A 56 -4.05 10.86 -3.99
C LEU A 56 -4.98 11.28 -2.84
N LEU A 57 -4.64 10.95 -1.59
CA LEU A 57 -5.39 11.38 -0.41
C LEU A 57 -5.37 12.91 -0.28
N ARG A 58 -4.19 13.53 -0.41
CA ARG A 58 -4.03 14.99 -0.37
C ARG A 58 -4.85 15.68 -1.46
N LEU A 59 -4.83 15.16 -2.68
CA LEU A 59 -5.65 15.68 -3.79
C LEU A 59 -7.15 15.48 -3.54
N GLY A 60 -7.52 14.40 -2.87
CA GLY A 60 -8.89 14.10 -2.44
C GLY A 60 -9.38 14.90 -1.23
N GLY A 61 -8.59 15.85 -0.72
CA GLY A 61 -8.93 16.67 0.44
C GLY A 61 -8.87 15.92 1.78
N LYS A 62 -8.27 14.74 1.81
CA LYS A 62 -7.91 14.06 3.06
C LYS A 62 -6.48 14.42 3.45
N GLU A 63 -6.31 14.95 4.65
CA GLU A 63 -4.97 15.03 5.23
C GLU A 63 -4.47 13.60 5.49
N PRO A 64 -3.21 13.29 5.16
CA PRO A 64 -2.66 11.98 5.45
C PRO A 64 -2.76 11.76 6.96
N MET A 65 -3.36 10.64 7.38
CA MET A 65 -3.41 10.27 8.79
C MET A 65 -1.98 10.26 9.30
N SER A 66 -1.72 11.02 10.36
CA SER A 66 -0.35 11.22 10.82
C SER A 66 0.19 9.88 11.33
N ALA A 67 1.48 9.60 11.14
CA ALA A 67 2.13 8.38 11.65
C ALA A 67 1.97 8.17 13.17
N GLN A 68 1.43 9.17 13.90
CA GLN A 68 1.10 9.09 15.31
C GLN A 68 -0.15 8.23 15.58
N ASP A 69 -1.06 8.11 14.60
CA ASP A 69 -2.30 7.35 14.76
C ASP A 69 -2.06 5.82 14.68
N SER A 70 -1.08 5.38 13.88
CA SER A 70 -0.70 3.95 13.79
C SER A 70 0.04 3.43 15.01
N ASP A 71 0.85 4.26 15.67
CA ASP A 71 1.59 3.87 16.88
C ASP A 71 0.65 3.71 18.08
N ALA A 72 -0.45 4.48 18.14
CA ALA A 72 -1.46 4.38 19.17
C ALA A 72 -2.29 3.08 19.04
N GLU A 73 -2.66 2.69 17.82
CA GLU A 73 -3.46 1.47 17.57
C GLU A 73 -2.66 0.18 17.85
N PHE A 74 -1.35 0.16 17.55
CA PHE A 74 -0.47 -0.96 17.91
C PHE A 74 -0.16 -1.03 19.42
N ALA A 75 -0.14 0.10 20.13
CA ALA A 75 0.06 0.15 21.57
C ALA A 75 -1.20 -0.24 22.36
N GLU A 76 -2.40 0.02 21.82
CA GLU A 76 -3.68 -0.37 22.45
C GLU A 76 -4.01 -1.86 22.25
N ALA A 77 -3.42 -2.49 21.24
CA ALA A 77 -3.60 -3.91 20.93
C ALA A 77 -2.60 -4.88 21.63
N ALA A 78 -1.69 -4.38 22.47
CA ALA A 78 -0.64 -5.14 23.18
C ALA A 78 -0.85 -5.19 24.70
#